data_AF-A0A519KU20-F1
#
_entry.id   AF-A0A519KU20-F1
#
_cell.length_a   1.000
_cell.length_b   1.000
_cell.length_c   1.000
_cell.angle_alpha   90.00
_cell.angle_beta   90.00
_cell.angle_gamma   90.00
#
_symmetry.space_group_name_H-M   'P 1'
#
loop_
_entity.id
_entity.type
_entity.pdbx_description
1 polymer ?
#
loop_
_entity_poly.entity_id
_entity_poly.type
_entity_poly.pdbx_seq_one_letter_code
_entity_poly.pdbx_strand_id
1 'polypeptide(L)'
;YRLADVAKYPAAIDDVENAIKFLKKNRKKYALNQKKMAVLGESAGAQIATLVGVRKENKIKAIVNVDGIVSFIHPEAEESTYAAYWLNGDRNVNLKNWTEASPLEFVDKNTPPTVFINSSQPRFHAGRDDMMKILKSFNIPTEFHEIKDSPHSFWYAEPWFTETFDLTVQFLDKTLK
;
A
#
# COMPACT_ATOMS: atom_id res chain seq x y z
N TYR A 1 -10.81 -7.40 -5.78
CA TYR A 1 -11.72 -6.57 -4.97
C TYR A 1 -12.71 -5.88 -5.90
N ARG A 2 -13.86 -5.40 -5.41
CA ARG A 2 -14.85 -4.66 -6.21
C ARG A 2 -14.26 -3.34 -6.73
N LEU A 3 -14.50 -3.05 -8.00
CA LEU A 3 -14.07 -1.80 -8.65
C LEU A 3 -15.09 -0.68 -8.41
N ALA A 4 -14.67 0.57 -8.65
CA ALA A 4 -15.45 1.77 -8.34
C ALA A 4 -16.80 1.87 -9.08
N ASP A 5 -16.96 1.19 -10.21
CA ASP A 5 -18.22 1.08 -10.96
C ASP A 5 -19.24 0.17 -10.27
N VAL A 6 -18.75 -0.78 -9.48
CA VAL A 6 -19.58 -1.74 -8.72
C VAL A 6 -19.88 -1.19 -7.33
N ALA A 7 -18.87 -0.64 -6.64
CA ALA A 7 -19.02 -0.08 -5.31
C ALA A 7 -17.93 0.95 -4.98
N LYS A 8 -18.32 2.01 -4.26
CA LYS A 8 -17.41 3.05 -3.77
C LYS A 8 -16.62 2.59 -2.55
N TYR A 9 -15.64 3.40 -2.13
CA TYR A 9 -14.98 3.24 -0.84
C TYR A 9 -16.04 3.11 0.29
N PRO A 10 -15.88 2.15 1.24
CA PRO A 10 -14.72 1.30 1.50
C PRO A 10 -14.76 -0.10 0.89
N ALA A 11 -15.66 -0.40 -0.06
CA ALA A 11 -15.94 -1.77 -0.49
C ALA A 11 -14.71 -2.59 -0.96
N ALA A 12 -13.78 -1.94 -1.66
CA ALA A 12 -12.54 -2.58 -2.09
C ALA A 12 -11.64 -2.99 -0.91
N ILE A 13 -11.61 -2.18 0.15
CA ILE A 13 -10.85 -2.45 1.37
C ILE A 13 -11.47 -3.63 2.11
N ASP A 14 -12.79 -3.64 2.27
CA ASP A 14 -13.52 -4.74 2.91
C ASP A 14 -13.25 -6.07 2.20
N ASP A 15 -13.21 -6.08 0.87
CA ASP A 15 -12.93 -7.28 0.09
C ASP A 15 -11.53 -7.83 0.34
N VAL A 16 -10.51 -6.96 0.40
CA VAL A 16 -9.13 -7.37 0.68
C VAL A 16 -9.00 -7.87 2.13
N GLU A 17 -9.62 -7.20 3.10
CA GLU A 17 -9.63 -7.67 4.49
C GLU A 17 -10.35 -9.02 4.63
N ASN A 18 -11.45 -9.21 3.92
CA ASN A 18 -12.17 -10.48 3.88
C ASN A 18 -11.33 -11.59 3.24
N ALA A 19 -10.57 -11.29 2.18
CA ALA A 19 -9.61 -12.23 1.61
C ALA A 19 -8.51 -12.62 2.61
N ILE A 20 -7.95 -11.66 3.35
CA ILE A 20 -6.97 -11.92 4.42
C ILE A 20 -7.59 -12.82 5.51
N LYS A 21 -8.80 -12.50 5.98
CA LYS A 21 -9.54 -13.31 6.96
C LYS A 21 -9.77 -14.74 6.43
N PHE A 22 -10.15 -14.88 5.17
CA PHE A 22 -10.35 -16.18 4.52
C PHE A 22 -9.06 -17.01 4.49
N LEU A 23 -7.94 -16.43 4.05
CA LEU A 23 -6.64 -17.11 4.01
C LEU A 23 -6.20 -17.55 5.41
N LYS A 24 -6.36 -16.69 6.42
CA LYS A 24 -6.06 -17.02 7.82
C LYS A 24 -6.92 -18.16 8.35
N LYS A 25 -8.23 -18.14 8.08
CA LYS A 25 -9.16 -19.21 8.47
C LYS A 25 -8.79 -20.53 7.82
N ASN A 26 -8.36 -20.50 6.56
CA ASN A 26 -8.03 -21.68 5.76
C ASN A 26 -6.53 -22.02 5.73
N ARG A 27 -5.72 -21.45 6.64
CA ARG A 27 -4.25 -21.58 6.60
C ARG A 27 -3.75 -23.03 6.49
N LYS A 28 -4.43 -23.99 7.14
CA LYS A 28 -4.03 -25.40 7.13
C LYS A 28 -4.20 -26.00 5.74
N LYS A 29 -5.27 -25.64 5.03
CA LYS A 29 -5.57 -26.10 3.66
C LYS A 29 -4.52 -25.62 2.67
N TYR A 30 -4.03 -24.39 2.83
CA TYR A 30 -3.09 -23.75 1.90
C TYR A 30 -1.64 -23.73 2.42
N ALA A 31 -1.34 -24.50 3.48
CA ALA A 31 -0.03 -24.52 4.14
C ALA A 31 0.55 -23.12 4.47
N LEU A 32 -0.31 -22.16 4.84
CA LEU A 32 0.10 -20.77 5.07
C LEU A 32 0.62 -20.55 6.48
N ASN A 33 1.74 -19.84 6.59
CA ASN A 33 2.26 -19.36 7.87
C ASN A 33 1.75 -17.95 8.17
N GLN A 34 0.83 -17.83 9.14
CA GLN A 34 0.27 -16.53 9.55
C GLN A 34 1.31 -15.58 10.15
N LYS A 35 2.48 -16.08 10.58
CA LYS A 35 3.59 -15.25 11.06
C LYS A 35 4.45 -14.70 9.92
N LYS A 36 4.18 -15.09 8.67
CA LYS A 36 4.93 -14.69 7.46
C LYS A 36 4.00 -14.17 6.35
N MET A 37 2.94 -13.44 6.71
CA MET A 37 2.01 -12.86 5.73
C MET A 37 2.40 -11.43 5.36
N ALA A 38 2.67 -11.20 4.08
CA ALA A 38 2.88 -9.88 3.49
C ALA A 38 1.68 -9.42 2.68
N VAL A 39 1.59 -8.12 2.42
CA VAL A 39 0.74 -7.54 1.36
C VAL A 39 1.63 -6.79 0.39
N LEU A 40 1.27 -6.89 -0.89
CA LEU A 40 1.91 -6.19 -1.99
C LEU A 40 0.82 -5.63 -2.88
N GLY A 41 1.04 -4.45 -3.42
CA GLY A 41 0.23 -3.93 -4.50
C GLY A 41 1.00 -2.93 -5.34
N GLU A 42 0.45 -2.61 -6.51
CA GLU A 42 0.94 -1.55 -7.39
C GLU A 42 -0.09 -0.42 -7.55
N SER A 43 0.36 0.84 -7.54
CA SER A 43 -0.50 2.03 -7.68
C SER A 43 -1.69 2.07 -6.72
N ALA A 44 -2.93 2.08 -7.22
CA ALA A 44 -4.13 2.01 -6.40
C ALA A 44 -4.16 0.74 -5.55
N GLY A 45 -3.64 -0.37 -6.09
CA GLY A 45 -3.45 -1.61 -5.34
C GLY A 45 -2.42 -1.45 -4.22
N ALA A 46 -1.36 -0.67 -4.42
CA ALA A 46 -0.38 -0.36 -3.39
C ALA A 46 -0.99 0.49 -2.27
N GLN A 47 -1.79 1.51 -2.61
CA GLN A 47 -2.54 2.30 -1.63
C GLN A 47 -3.47 1.40 -0.79
N ILE A 48 -4.25 0.52 -1.43
CA ILE A 48 -5.14 -0.42 -0.74
C ILE A 48 -4.33 -1.39 0.14
N ALA A 49 -3.27 -1.97 -0.40
CA ALA A 49 -2.39 -2.91 0.30
C ALA A 49 -1.75 -2.26 1.53
N THR A 50 -1.26 -1.03 1.42
CA THR A 50 -0.72 -0.29 2.56
C THR A 50 -1.81 0.00 3.59
N LEU A 51 -3.01 0.44 3.18
CA LEU A 51 -4.11 0.72 4.11
C LEU A 51 -4.53 -0.52 4.91
N VAL A 52 -4.67 -1.68 4.26
CA VAL A 52 -4.98 -2.93 4.99
C VAL A 52 -3.80 -3.40 5.83
N GLY A 53 -2.56 -3.11 5.39
CA GLY A 53 -1.34 -3.50 6.07
C GLY A 53 -1.11 -2.76 7.39
N VAL A 54 -1.37 -1.46 7.43
CA VAL A 54 -1.22 -0.61 8.64
C VAL A 54 -2.30 -0.91 9.69
N ARG A 55 -3.46 -1.46 9.29
CA ARG A 55 -4.53 -1.86 10.22
C ARG A 55 -4.11 -3.07 11.06
N LYS A 56 -3.86 -2.84 12.36
CA LYS A 56 -3.36 -3.84 13.32
C LYS A 56 -4.17 -5.14 13.38
N GLU A 57 -5.48 -5.08 13.12
CA GLU A 57 -6.40 -6.23 13.11
C GLU A 57 -6.00 -7.25 12.02
N ASN A 58 -5.44 -6.76 10.92
CA ASN A 58 -4.98 -7.58 9.80
C ASN A 58 -3.64 -8.26 10.07
N LYS A 59 -2.92 -7.93 11.16
CA LYS A 59 -1.70 -8.62 11.62
C LYS A 59 -0.71 -8.96 10.49
N ILE A 60 -0.57 -8.07 9.52
CA ILE A 60 0.36 -8.19 8.39
C ILE A 60 1.79 -8.01 8.91
N LYS A 61 2.77 -8.61 8.22
CA LYS A 61 4.17 -8.71 8.65
C LYS A 61 5.15 -7.98 7.75
N ALA A 62 4.75 -7.64 6.54
CA ALA A 62 5.51 -6.81 5.63
C ALA A 62 4.55 -6.13 4.64
N ILE A 63 4.85 -4.90 4.24
CA ILE A 63 4.14 -4.17 3.20
C ILE A 63 5.14 -3.86 2.08
N VAL A 64 4.78 -4.23 0.85
CA VAL A 64 5.48 -3.81 -0.37
C VAL A 64 4.55 -2.87 -1.12
N ASN A 65 4.90 -1.60 -1.15
CA ASN A 65 4.17 -0.57 -1.87
C ASN A 65 4.94 -0.25 -3.17
N VAL A 66 4.37 -0.61 -4.30
CA VAL A 66 4.93 -0.27 -5.62
C VAL A 66 4.15 0.93 -6.17
N ASP A 67 4.75 2.11 -6.09
CA ASP A 67 4.24 3.36 -6.64
C ASP A 67 2.82 3.78 -6.23
N GLY A 68 2.43 3.49 -4.99
CA GLY A 68 1.17 3.94 -4.40
C GLY A 68 1.37 5.08 -3.41
N ILE A 69 0.59 6.15 -3.57
CA ILE A 69 0.49 7.18 -2.53
C ILE A 69 -0.06 6.59 -1.23
N VAL A 70 0.34 7.19 -0.11
CA VAL A 70 -0.15 6.80 1.23
C VAL A 70 -0.97 7.88 1.91
N SER A 71 -1.21 9.00 1.24
CA SER A 71 -2.17 10.00 1.69
C SER A 71 -2.79 10.76 0.52
N PHE A 72 -4.11 10.78 0.48
CA PHE A 72 -4.90 11.57 -0.46
C PHE A 72 -5.08 13.03 0.01
N ILE A 73 -4.78 13.30 1.29
CA ILE A 73 -4.96 14.63 1.89
C ILE A 73 -3.63 15.38 2.08
N HIS A 74 -2.51 14.75 1.72
CA HIS A 74 -1.18 15.36 1.77
C HIS A 74 -1.06 16.55 0.80
N PRO A 75 -0.26 17.58 1.10
CA PRO A 75 0.00 18.68 0.16
C PRO A 75 0.61 18.25 -1.17
N GLU A 76 1.34 17.13 -1.18
CA GLU A 76 1.91 16.55 -2.42
C GLU A 76 0.91 15.68 -3.20
N ALA A 77 -0.28 15.44 -2.64
CA ALA A 77 -1.28 14.61 -3.30
C ALA A 77 -1.95 15.41 -4.43
N GLU A 78 -1.94 14.83 -5.63
CA GLU A 78 -2.69 15.35 -6.77
C GLU A 78 -4.10 14.72 -6.77
N GLU A 79 -5.13 15.56 -6.66
CA GLU A 79 -6.52 15.14 -6.77
C GLU A 79 -6.80 14.66 -8.21
N SER A 80 -7.34 13.45 -8.34
CA SER A 80 -7.75 12.90 -9.64
C SER A 80 -9.24 12.62 -9.66
N THR A 81 -9.85 12.76 -10.84
CA THR A 81 -11.27 12.46 -11.08
C THR A 81 -11.62 11.01 -10.73
N TYR A 82 -10.70 10.07 -10.97
CA TYR A 82 -10.88 8.67 -10.59
C TYR A 82 -10.83 8.46 -9.06
N ALA A 83 -9.95 9.16 -8.35
CA ALA A 83 -9.93 9.13 -6.89
C ALA A 83 -11.25 9.69 -6.32
N ALA A 84 -11.70 10.86 -6.77
CA ALA A 84 -12.98 11.43 -6.37
C ALA A 84 -14.16 10.49 -6.69
N TYR A 85 -14.15 9.86 -7.87
CA TYR A 85 -15.16 8.89 -8.26
C TYR A 85 -15.19 7.67 -7.33
N TRP A 86 -14.03 7.13 -6.95
CA TRP A 86 -13.95 5.99 -6.03
C TRP A 86 -14.28 6.36 -4.58
N LEU A 87 -13.83 7.53 -4.13
CA LEU A 87 -14.02 8.06 -2.78
C LEU A 87 -15.40 8.69 -2.57
N ASN A 88 -16.29 8.60 -3.56
CA ASN A 88 -17.66 9.08 -3.51
C ASN A 88 -17.76 10.59 -3.28
N GLY A 89 -17.05 11.36 -4.11
CA GLY A 89 -17.06 12.82 -4.13
C GLY A 89 -15.66 13.42 -4.09
N ASP A 90 -15.56 14.67 -4.56
CA ASP A 90 -14.35 15.48 -4.45
C ASP A 90 -13.96 15.70 -2.99
N ARG A 91 -12.70 16.07 -2.75
CA ARG A 91 -12.15 16.20 -1.40
C ARG A 91 -12.93 17.15 -0.49
N ASN A 92 -13.45 18.25 -1.03
CA ASN A 92 -14.26 19.22 -0.28
C ASN A 92 -15.69 18.72 0.03
N VAL A 93 -16.19 17.73 -0.72
CA VAL A 93 -17.51 17.12 -0.52
C VAL A 93 -17.44 15.97 0.47
N ASN A 94 -16.41 15.13 0.37
CA ASN A 94 -16.31 13.91 1.16
C ASN A 94 -14.92 13.71 1.80
N LEU A 95 -14.43 14.74 2.52
CA LEU A 95 -13.14 14.70 3.19
C LEU A 95 -12.96 13.45 4.07
N LYS A 96 -14.04 12.98 4.70
CA LYS A 96 -14.02 11.76 5.53
C LYS A 96 -13.43 10.57 4.77
N ASN A 97 -13.93 10.27 3.57
CA ASN A 97 -13.43 9.13 2.80
C ASN A 97 -11.98 9.36 2.33
N TRP A 98 -11.62 10.59 1.97
CA TRP A 98 -10.25 10.95 1.59
C TRP A 98 -9.26 10.74 2.76
N THR A 99 -9.64 11.10 3.98
CA THR A 99 -8.86 10.85 5.19
C THR A 99 -8.81 9.36 5.54
N GLU A 100 -9.96 8.68 5.59
CA GLU A 100 -10.01 7.26 5.98
C GLU A 100 -9.33 6.32 4.97
N ALA A 101 -9.27 6.73 3.70
CA ALA A 101 -8.54 6.03 2.66
C ALA A 101 -7.04 6.34 2.66
N SER A 102 -6.52 7.21 3.54
CA SER A 102 -5.11 7.55 3.59
C SER A 102 -4.37 6.67 4.60
N PRO A 103 -3.54 5.68 4.18
CA PRO A 103 -2.79 4.83 5.11
C PRO A 103 -1.98 5.59 6.16
N LEU A 104 -1.44 6.76 5.81
CA LEU A 104 -0.63 7.60 6.70
C LEU A 104 -1.32 7.90 8.04
N GLU A 105 -2.65 8.04 8.03
CA GLU A 105 -3.47 8.38 9.22
C GLU A 105 -3.55 7.24 10.24
N PHE A 106 -3.14 6.03 9.87
CA PHE A 106 -3.23 4.83 10.70
C PHE A 106 -1.86 4.25 11.07
N VAL A 107 -0.76 4.92 10.69
CA VAL A 107 0.60 4.46 10.98
C VAL A 107 0.89 4.62 12.47
N ASP A 108 1.28 3.52 13.11
CA ASP A 108 1.60 3.45 14.53
C ASP A 108 2.75 2.47 14.81
N LYS A 109 3.10 2.29 16.08
CA LYS A 109 4.14 1.35 16.54
C LYS A 109 3.89 -0.13 16.19
N ASN A 110 2.68 -0.50 15.76
CA ASN A 110 2.31 -1.85 15.33
C ASN A 110 2.37 -2.02 13.82
N THR A 111 2.65 -0.95 13.06
CA THR A 111 2.79 -1.02 11.61
C THR A 111 3.94 -1.94 11.24
N PRO A 112 3.77 -2.86 10.27
CA PRO A 112 4.85 -3.75 9.88
C PRO A 112 5.96 -3.01 9.10
N PRO A 113 7.15 -3.63 8.98
CA PRO A 113 8.16 -3.18 8.03
C PRO A 113 7.56 -2.90 6.65
N THR A 114 7.98 -1.80 6.03
CA THR A 114 7.41 -1.32 4.77
C THR A 114 8.51 -0.88 3.80
N VAL A 115 8.49 -1.42 2.59
CA VAL A 115 9.30 -0.93 1.46
C VAL A 115 8.44 -0.14 0.48
N PHE A 116 9.01 0.95 -0.03
CA PHE A 116 8.46 1.73 -1.13
C PHE A 116 9.36 1.57 -2.36
N ILE A 117 8.78 1.15 -3.47
CA ILE A 117 9.45 1.09 -4.77
C ILE A 117 8.68 2.06 -5.68
N ASN A 118 9.22 3.23 -5.95
CA ASN A 118 8.53 4.25 -6.75
C ASN A 118 9.15 4.43 -8.13
N SER A 119 8.33 4.92 -9.05
CA SER A 119 8.84 5.49 -10.28
C SER A 119 9.54 6.81 -10.02
N SER A 120 10.22 7.32 -11.05
CA SER A 120 10.83 8.65 -11.04
C SER A 120 9.82 9.80 -11.11
N GLN A 121 8.51 9.54 -10.99
CA GLN A 121 7.46 10.57 -11.01
C GLN A 121 7.07 11.01 -9.59
N PRO A 122 7.34 12.28 -9.20
CA PRO A 122 7.08 12.75 -7.83
C PRO A 122 5.63 12.64 -7.35
N ARG A 123 4.66 12.71 -8.26
CA ARG A 123 3.22 12.66 -7.94
C ARG A 123 2.76 11.36 -7.25
N PHE A 124 3.56 10.29 -7.29
CA PHE A 124 3.26 9.03 -6.61
C PHE A 124 3.91 8.90 -5.23
N HIS A 125 4.54 9.97 -4.73
CA HIS A 125 5.28 9.95 -3.47
C HIS A 125 4.47 10.50 -2.29
N ALA A 126 3.24 10.98 -2.53
CA ALA A 126 2.47 11.72 -1.54
C ALA A 126 2.32 10.98 -0.19
N GLY A 127 2.90 11.58 0.85
CA GLY A 127 2.90 11.09 2.23
C GLY A 127 3.92 9.97 2.53
N ARG A 128 4.65 9.48 1.53
CA ARG A 128 5.65 8.40 1.69
C ARG A 128 6.70 8.79 2.71
N ASP A 129 7.31 9.97 2.53
CA ASP A 129 8.45 10.39 3.34
C ASP A 129 8.03 10.62 4.80
N ASP A 130 6.81 11.11 5.04
CA ASP A 130 6.27 11.27 6.39
C ASP A 130 5.90 9.93 7.02
N MET A 131 5.31 8.99 6.27
CA MET A 131 5.13 7.62 6.74
C MET A 131 6.47 6.99 7.16
N MET A 132 7.51 7.14 6.33
CA MET A 132 8.85 6.66 6.64
C MET A 132 9.45 7.31 7.88
N LYS A 133 9.26 8.62 8.09
CA LYS A 133 9.70 9.31 9.32
C LYS A 133 9.01 8.73 10.56
N ILE A 134 7.70 8.47 10.50
CA ILE A 134 6.94 7.88 11.61
C ILE A 134 7.46 6.46 11.89
N LEU A 135 7.60 5.61 10.88
CA LEU A 135 8.14 4.25 11.01
C LEU A 135 9.53 4.25 11.68
N LYS A 136 10.43 5.12 11.21
CA LYS A 136 11.77 5.27 11.79
C LYS A 136 11.73 5.70 13.26
N SER A 137 10.80 6.58 13.65
CA SER A 137 10.65 7.01 15.04
C SER A 137 10.25 5.87 16.00
N PHE A 138 9.59 4.83 15.47
CA PHE A 138 9.29 3.60 16.19
C PHE A 138 10.35 2.50 16.02
N ASN A 139 11.48 2.78 15.38
CA ASN A 139 12.50 1.80 14.99
C ASN A 139 11.93 0.65 14.12
N ILE A 140 10.91 0.93 13.32
CA ILE A 140 10.35 -0.03 12.37
C ILE A 140 11.17 0.05 11.08
N PRO A 141 11.71 -1.08 10.56
CA PRO A 141 12.43 -1.10 9.30
C PRO A 141 11.60 -0.55 8.14
N THR A 142 12.18 0.39 7.40
CA THR A 142 11.58 0.91 6.17
C THR A 142 12.67 1.33 5.19
N GLU A 143 12.43 1.09 3.91
CA GLU A 143 13.34 1.41 2.83
C GLU A 143 12.57 1.97 1.62
N PHE A 144 13.26 2.76 0.82
CA PHE A 144 12.72 3.39 -0.38
C PHE A 144 13.72 3.18 -1.52
N HIS A 145 13.19 2.82 -2.69
CA HIS A 145 13.94 2.67 -3.93
C HIS A 145 13.23 3.44 -5.05
N GLU A 146 13.95 4.31 -5.73
CA GLU A 146 13.49 4.94 -6.96
C GLU A 146 13.97 4.11 -8.16
N ILE A 147 13.04 3.72 -9.01
CA ILE A 147 13.34 3.13 -10.32
C ILE A 147 13.55 4.28 -11.30
N LYS A 148 14.79 4.49 -11.74
CA LYS A 148 15.15 5.64 -12.60
C LYS A 148 14.52 5.54 -13.98
N ASP A 149 14.29 6.71 -14.57
CA ASP A 149 13.79 6.89 -15.95
C ASP A 149 12.51 6.11 -16.25
N SER A 150 11.65 5.90 -15.25
CA SER A 150 10.56 4.95 -15.31
C SER A 150 9.17 5.63 -15.39
N PRO A 151 8.24 5.08 -16.19
CA PRO A 151 6.85 5.51 -16.18
C PRO A 151 6.18 4.99 -14.90
N HIS A 152 4.92 5.35 -14.68
CA HIS A 152 4.18 4.86 -13.51
C HIS A 152 4.07 3.34 -13.56
N SER A 153 3.66 2.78 -14.69
CA SER A 153 3.45 1.34 -14.86
C SER A 153 4.73 0.55 -15.13
N PHE A 154 5.86 0.93 -14.52
CA PHE A 154 7.18 0.36 -14.80
C PHE A 154 7.28 -1.14 -14.51
N TRP A 155 6.55 -1.62 -13.50
CA TRP A 155 6.52 -3.02 -13.08
C TRP A 155 5.95 -4.01 -14.12
N TYR A 156 5.51 -3.55 -15.30
CA TYR A 156 5.05 -4.45 -16.38
C TYR A 156 6.09 -4.71 -17.47
N ALA A 157 7.25 -4.05 -17.45
CA ALA A 157 8.21 -4.12 -18.54
C ALA A 157 9.66 -4.16 -18.08
N GLU A 158 10.50 -4.83 -18.86
CA GLU A 158 11.95 -4.79 -18.68
C GLU A 158 12.52 -3.42 -19.09
N PRO A 159 13.62 -2.96 -18.44
CA PRO A 159 14.35 -3.65 -17.37
C PRO A 159 13.75 -3.47 -15.95
N TRP A 160 12.74 -2.62 -15.81
CA TRP A 160 12.21 -2.21 -14.51
C TRP A 160 11.50 -3.33 -13.74
N PHE A 161 10.87 -4.28 -14.44
CA PHE A 161 10.26 -5.44 -13.82
C PHE A 161 11.27 -6.26 -13.01
N THR A 162 12.41 -6.62 -13.62
CA THR A 162 13.45 -7.40 -12.93
C THR A 162 13.95 -6.67 -11.69
N GLU A 163 14.24 -5.37 -11.80
CA GLU A 163 14.70 -4.57 -10.65
C GLU A 163 13.64 -4.52 -9.52
N THR A 164 12.36 -4.31 -9.88
CA THR A 164 11.25 -4.29 -8.92
C THR A 164 11.07 -5.63 -8.22
N PHE A 165 11.17 -6.73 -8.97
CA PHE A 165 11.10 -8.09 -8.47
C PHE A 165 12.22 -8.38 -7.48
N ASP A 166 13.47 -8.05 -7.84
CA ASP A 166 14.64 -8.30 -6.99
C ASP A 166 14.56 -7.52 -5.68
N LEU A 167 14.21 -6.22 -5.73
CA LEU A 167 14.02 -5.40 -4.54
C LEU A 167 12.92 -5.97 -3.63
N THR A 168 11.80 -6.40 -4.23
CA THR A 168 10.69 -7.01 -3.50
C THR A 168 11.13 -8.30 -2.79
N VAL A 169 11.80 -9.20 -3.49
CA VAL A 169 12.24 -10.48 -2.92
C VAL A 169 13.29 -10.26 -1.82
N GLN A 170 14.26 -9.37 -2.05
CA GLN A 170 15.29 -9.06 -1.05
C GLN A 170 14.68 -8.50 0.24
N PHE A 171 13.73 -7.57 0.14
CA PHE A 171 13.03 -7.03 1.29
C PHE A 171 12.24 -8.10 2.05
N LEU A 172 11.47 -8.94 1.33
CA LEU A 172 10.68 -10.00 1.94
C LEU A 172 11.57 -11.06 2.61
N ASP A 173 12.71 -11.39 2.02
CA ASP A 173 13.67 -12.33 2.59
C ASP A 173 14.24 -11.80 3.90
N LYS A 174 14.72 -10.55 3.91
CA LYS A 174 15.23 -9.88 5.11
C LYS A 174 14.18 -9.78 6.23
N THR A 175 12.90 -9.67 5.87
CA THR A 175 11.81 -9.40 6.81
C THR A 175 11.13 -10.68 7.33
N LEU A 176 11.02 -11.71 6.49
CA LEU A 176 10.17 -12.87 6.76
C LEU A 176 10.90 -14.20 6.77
N LYS A 177 12.16 -14.31 6.33
CA LYS A 177 12.89 -15.58 6.44
C LYS A 177 13.47 -15.77 7.84
#